data_AF-A0A7C6JIE8-F1
#
_entry.id   AF-A0A7C6JIE8-F1
#
_cell.length_a   1.000
_cell.length_b   1.000
_cell.length_c   1.000
_cell.angle_alpha   90.00
_cell.angle_beta   90.00
_cell.angle_gamma   90.00
#
_symmetry.space_group_name_H-M   'P 1'
#
loop_
_entity.id
_entity.type
_entity.pdbx_description
1 polymer ?
#
loop_
_entity_poly.entity_id
_entity_poly.type
_entity_poly.pdbx_seq_one_letter_code
_entity_poly.pdbx_strand_id
1 'polypeptide(L)'
;MSDLLPQLVQQLFNGLSLGAIYALIAIGYTMVYGIIGMINFAHGEIYMIGAYAGLVTLSAIGMNSGLPIILIVLIMLIVAAAITAVYGYTVEKVAYAPVRGSPRLVPLISAIGMSIFLQNWVALGQGARDMAVPNLVTGS
;
A
#
# COMPACT_ATOMS: atom_id res chain seq x y z
N MET A 1 -26.90 -18.96 20.66
CA MET A 1 -26.10 -18.20 21.65
C MET A 1 -24.64 -18.65 21.69
N SER A 2 -24.33 -19.94 21.44
CA SER A 2 -22.96 -20.47 21.33
C SER A 2 -22.10 -19.79 20.26
N ASP A 3 -22.71 -19.28 19.18
CA ASP A 3 -21.96 -18.71 18.05
C ASP A 3 -21.71 -17.19 18.18
N LEU A 4 -22.33 -16.52 19.15
CA LEU A 4 -22.17 -15.07 19.32
C LEU A 4 -20.79 -14.70 19.86
N LEU A 5 -20.26 -15.47 20.80
CA LEU A 5 -18.93 -15.24 21.36
C LEU A 5 -17.82 -15.38 20.31
N PRO A 6 -17.74 -16.47 19.50
CA PRO A 6 -16.72 -16.58 18.46
C PRO A 6 -16.88 -15.51 17.36
N GLN A 7 -18.11 -15.17 16.96
CA GLN A 7 -18.37 -14.09 16.01
C GLN A 7 -17.92 -12.72 16.53
N LEU A 8 -18.16 -12.43 17.81
CA LEU A 8 -17.74 -11.19 18.44
C LEU A 8 -16.21 -11.08 18.51
N VAL A 9 -15.53 -12.18 18.85
CA VAL A 9 -14.05 -12.24 18.83
C VAL A 9 -13.52 -12.01 17.42
N GLN A 10 -14.08 -12.67 16.41
CA GLN A 10 -13.66 -12.48 15.01
C GLN A 10 -13.89 -11.03 14.55
N GLN A 11 -15.02 -10.42 14.90
CA GLN A 11 -15.32 -9.04 14.54
C GLN A 11 -14.38 -8.05 15.23
N LEU A 12 -13.96 -8.32 16.46
CA LEU A 12 -12.92 -7.54 17.14
C LEU A 12 -11.58 -7.62 16.41
N PHE A 13 -11.16 -8.81 15.97
CA PHE A 13 -9.94 -8.97 15.17
C PHE A 13 -10.04 -8.26 13.82
N ASN A 14 -11.17 -8.36 13.12
CA ASN A 14 -11.42 -7.65 11.87
C ASN A 14 -11.36 -6.14 12.05
N GLY A 15 -12.02 -5.62 13.10
CA GLY A 15 -12.01 -4.20 13.46
C GLY A 15 -10.63 -3.70 13.84
N LEU A 16 -9.87 -4.48 14.60
CA LEU A 16 -8.49 -4.16 14.98
C LEU A 16 -7.55 -4.16 13.77
N SER A 17 -7.71 -5.12 12.86
CA SER A 17 -6.92 -5.20 11.63
C SER A 17 -7.15 -3.99 10.73
N LEU A 18 -8.42 -3.64 10.46
CA LEU A 18 -8.77 -2.43 9.70
C LEU A 18 -8.31 -1.15 10.41
N GLY A 19 -8.51 -1.08 11.73
CA GLY A 19 -8.06 0.05 12.53
C GLY A 19 -6.54 0.24 12.48
N ALA A 20 -5.77 -0.85 12.53
CA ALA A 20 -4.31 -0.83 12.41
C ALA A 20 -3.86 -0.33 11.03
N ILE A 21 -4.54 -0.74 9.95
CA ILE A 21 -4.27 -0.24 8.59
C ILE A 21 -4.51 1.27 8.54
N TYR A 22 -5.65 1.76 9.03
CA TYR A 22 -5.93 3.21 9.04
C TYR A 22 -4.98 3.99 9.93
N ALA A 23 -4.60 3.44 11.09
CA ALA A 23 -3.61 4.05 11.97
C ALA A 23 -2.24 4.15 11.29
N LEU A 24 -1.79 3.09 10.61
CA LEU A 24 -0.53 3.10 9.87
C LEU A 24 -0.55 4.10 8.71
N ILE A 25 -1.65 4.18 7.96
CA ILE A 25 -1.81 5.18 6.88
C ILE A 25 -1.75 6.60 7.46
N ALA A 26 -2.43 6.86 8.57
CA ALA A 26 -2.41 8.16 9.23
C ALA A 26 -0.99 8.54 9.71
N ILE A 27 -0.27 7.59 10.31
CA ILE A 27 1.12 7.78 10.75
C ILE A 27 2.03 8.03 9.54
N GLY A 28 1.90 7.25 8.47
CA GLY A 28 2.65 7.43 7.22
C GLY A 28 2.42 8.81 6.61
N TYR A 29 1.17 9.24 6.50
CA TYR A 29 0.81 10.52 5.93
C TYR A 29 1.33 11.70 6.76
N THR A 30 1.21 11.63 8.10
CA THR A 30 1.73 12.68 9.00
C THR A 30 3.25 12.79 8.96
N MET A 31 3.98 11.67 8.86
CA MET A 31 5.44 11.70 8.71
C MET A 31 5.88 12.33 7.38
N VAL A 32 5.28 11.91 6.27
CA VAL A 32 5.61 12.45 4.93
C VAL A 32 5.29 13.93 4.86
N TYR A 33 4.10 14.33 5.32
CA TYR A 33 3.72 15.74 5.37
C TYR A 33 4.62 16.53 6.32
N GLY A 34 5.01 15.96 7.47
CA GLY A 34 5.90 16.59 8.44
C GLY A 34 7.30 16.90 7.88
N ILE A 35 7.82 16.06 6.98
CA ILE A 35 9.13 16.27 6.34
C ILE A 35 9.02 17.19 5.12
N ILE A 36 8.00 16.99 4.27
CA ILE A 36 7.90 17.66 2.98
C ILE A 36 7.22 19.04 3.09
N GLY A 37 6.30 19.21 4.05
CA GLY A 37 5.54 20.45 4.27
C GLY A 37 4.50 20.73 3.18
N MET A 38 4.17 19.74 2.36
CA MET A 38 3.24 19.86 1.22
C MET A 38 2.28 18.66 1.19
N ILE A 39 1.07 18.89 0.68
CA ILE A 39 0.06 17.85 0.49
C ILE A 39 0.55 16.86 -0.58
N ASN A 40 0.63 15.58 -0.21
CA ASN A 40 1.06 14.50 -1.11
C ASN A 40 -0.14 13.60 -1.46
N PHE A 41 -0.72 13.80 -2.65
CA PHE A 41 -1.80 12.95 -3.16
C PHE A 41 -1.32 11.59 -3.67
N ALA A 42 -0.04 11.44 -4.03
CA ALA A 42 0.53 10.17 -4.50
C ALA A 42 0.73 9.15 -3.36
N HIS A 43 0.57 9.55 -2.10
CA HIS A 43 0.74 8.67 -0.95
C HIS A 43 -0.16 7.43 -1.01
N GLY A 44 -1.44 7.61 -1.37
CA GLY A 44 -2.38 6.50 -1.54
C GLY A 44 -1.97 5.55 -2.67
N GLU A 45 -1.40 6.09 -3.75
CA GLU A 45 -0.92 5.30 -4.88
C GLU A 45 0.33 4.48 -4.53
N ILE A 46 1.23 5.00 -3.69
CA ILE A 46 2.37 4.24 -3.17
C ILE A 46 1.90 3.08 -2.29
N TYR A 47 0.85 3.30 -1.46
CA TYR A 47 0.23 2.23 -0.68
C TYR A 47 -0.36 1.14 -1.59
N MET A 48 -1.09 1.54 -2.64
CA MET A 48 -1.61 0.62 -3.66
C MET A 48 -0.49 -0.21 -4.31
N ILE A 49 0.60 0.44 -4.74
CA ILE A 49 1.76 -0.24 -5.35
C ILE A 49 2.36 -1.27 -4.39
N GLY A 50 2.45 -0.96 -3.09
CA GLY A 50 2.91 -1.91 -2.08
C GLY A 50 2.01 -3.14 -1.96
N ALA A 51 0.69 -2.94 -1.97
CA ALA A 51 -0.28 -4.04 -1.93
C ALA A 51 -0.15 -4.96 -3.17
N TYR A 52 -0.08 -4.38 -4.36
CA TYR A 52 0.12 -5.14 -5.61
C TYR A 52 1.49 -5.82 -5.66
N ALA A 53 2.55 -5.19 -5.17
CA ALA A 53 3.86 -5.82 -5.08
C ALA A 53 3.80 -7.09 -4.21
N GLY A 54 3.12 -7.04 -3.08
CA GLY A 54 2.87 -8.22 -2.23
C GLY A 54 2.08 -9.30 -2.98
N LEU A 55 0.99 -8.93 -3.65
CA LEU A 55 0.15 -9.86 -4.42
C LEU A 55 0.94 -10.55 -5.55
N VAL A 56 1.68 -9.78 -6.36
CA VAL A 56 2.52 -10.30 -7.44
C VAL A 56 3.59 -11.24 -6.89
N THR A 57 4.19 -10.89 -5.74
CA THR A 57 5.17 -11.76 -5.06
C THR A 57 4.54 -13.08 -4.64
N LEU A 58 3.34 -13.05 -4.05
CA LEU A 58 2.61 -14.25 -3.67
C LEU A 58 2.26 -15.11 -4.90
N SER A 59 1.78 -14.49 -5.98
CA SER A 59 1.47 -15.18 -7.23
C SER A 59 2.71 -15.82 -7.87
N ALA A 60 3.86 -15.16 -7.78
CA ALA A 60 5.13 -15.67 -8.29
C ALA A 60 5.68 -16.85 -7.49
N ILE A 61 5.57 -16.81 -6.15
CA ILE A 61 5.98 -17.92 -5.28
C ILE A 61 5.02 -19.11 -5.43
N GLY A 62 3.72 -18.83 -5.52
CA GLY A 62 2.66 -19.84 -5.56
C GLY A 62 2.35 -20.43 -4.18
N MET A 63 1.07 -20.68 -3.93
CA MET A 63 0.58 -21.21 -2.63
C MET A 63 1.03 -22.65 -2.35
N ASN A 64 1.47 -23.39 -3.38
CA ASN A 64 1.89 -24.80 -3.28
C ASN A 64 3.43 -24.96 -3.24
N SER A 65 4.18 -23.90 -2.99
CA SER A 65 5.66 -23.91 -2.99
C SER A 65 6.29 -24.77 -1.88
N GLY A 66 5.51 -25.29 -0.93
CA GLY A 66 6.00 -26.06 0.21
C GLY A 66 6.74 -25.21 1.25
N LEU A 67 6.82 -23.89 1.04
CA LEU A 67 7.44 -22.95 1.97
C LEU A 67 6.50 -22.66 3.15
N PRO A 68 7.05 -22.47 4.37
CA PRO A 68 6.25 -22.09 5.52
C PRO A 68 5.63 -20.70 5.30
N ILE A 69 4.36 -20.55 5.67
CA ILE A 69 3.57 -19.33 5.43
C ILE A 69 4.24 -18.06 5.96
N ILE A 70 4.93 -18.17 7.10
CA ILE A 70 5.62 -17.04 7.72
C ILE A 70 6.74 -16.50 6.82
N LEU A 71 7.42 -17.38 6.08
CA LEU A 71 8.49 -17.01 5.17
C LEU A 71 7.92 -16.33 3.92
N ILE A 72 6.77 -16.81 3.42
CA ILE A 72 6.08 -16.18 2.29
C ILE A 72 5.68 -14.75 2.64
N VAL A 73 5.06 -14.54 3.82
CA VAL A 73 4.67 -13.20 4.29
C VAL A 73 5.89 -12.29 4.47
N LEU A 74 7.01 -12.82 5.00
CA LEU A 74 8.24 -12.05 5.16
C LEU A 74 8.83 -11.63 3.81
N ILE A 75 8.83 -12.51 2.81
CA ILE A 75 9.29 -12.19 1.46
C ILE A 75 8.37 -11.13 0.83
N MET A 76 7.05 -11.29 0.95
CA MET A 76 6.08 -10.29 0.46
C MET A 76 6.35 -8.91 1.07
N LEU A 77 6.61 -8.84 2.38
CA LEU A 77 6.90 -7.59 3.09
C LEU A 77 8.20 -6.94 2.58
N ILE A 78 9.28 -7.72 2.47
CA ILE A 78 10.58 -7.22 1.99
C ILE A 78 10.46 -6.69 0.56
N VAL A 79 9.81 -7.45 -0.34
CA VAL A 79 9.64 -7.04 -1.73
C VAL A 79 8.76 -5.79 -1.83
N ALA A 80 7.63 -5.75 -1.10
CA ALA A 80 6.75 -4.57 -1.09
C ALA A 80 7.47 -3.33 -0.53
N ALA A 81 8.24 -3.46 0.54
CA ALA A 81 9.03 -2.37 1.11
C ALA A 81 10.11 -1.88 0.14
N ALA A 82 10.82 -2.78 -0.53
CA ALA A 82 11.85 -2.41 -1.50
C ALA A 82 11.25 -1.67 -2.72
N ILE A 83 10.16 -2.19 -3.28
CA ILE A 83 9.49 -1.58 -4.42
C ILE A 83 8.92 -0.21 -4.05
N THR A 84 8.20 -0.09 -2.94
CA THR A 84 7.62 1.19 -2.51
C THR A 84 8.68 2.22 -2.16
N ALA A 85 9.83 1.82 -1.62
CA ALA A 85 10.97 2.72 -1.40
C ALA A 85 11.53 3.29 -2.72
N VAL A 86 11.70 2.45 -3.74
CA VAL A 86 12.16 2.89 -5.07
C VAL A 86 11.14 3.83 -5.72
N TYR A 87 9.85 3.51 -5.66
CA TYR A 87 8.79 4.38 -6.18
C TYR A 87 8.73 5.72 -5.44
N GLY A 88 8.76 5.70 -4.10
CA GLY A 88 8.75 6.92 -3.28
C GLY A 88 9.93 7.83 -3.58
N TYR A 89 11.13 7.25 -3.71
CA TYR A 89 12.33 8.00 -4.12
C TYR A 89 12.16 8.61 -5.52
N THR A 90 11.67 7.83 -6.48
CA THR A 90 11.48 8.27 -7.86
C THR A 90 10.46 9.41 -7.95
N VAL A 91 9.35 9.30 -7.23
CA VAL A 91 8.31 10.33 -7.13
C VAL A 91 8.88 11.62 -6.54
N GLU A 92 9.64 11.53 -5.44
CA GLU A 92 10.28 12.72 -4.85
C GLU A 92 11.23 13.38 -5.85
N LYS A 93 12.09 12.59 -6.51
CA LYS A 93 13.07 13.11 -7.47
C LYS A 93 12.45 13.76 -8.70
N VAL A 94 11.38 13.19 -9.23
CA VAL A 94 10.80 13.58 -10.53
C VAL A 94 9.66 14.58 -10.38
N ALA A 95 8.77 14.39 -9.40
CA ALA A 95 7.56 15.19 -9.27
C ALA A 95 7.68 16.32 -8.25
N TYR A 96 8.39 16.11 -7.13
CA TYR A 96 8.38 17.05 -6.00
C TYR A 96 9.63 17.92 -5.89
N ALA A 97 10.82 17.35 -6.00
CA ALA A 97 12.08 18.07 -5.90
C ALA A 97 12.18 19.25 -6.90
N PRO A 98 11.75 19.13 -8.17
CA PRO A 98 11.88 20.23 -9.14
C PRO A 98 10.97 21.44 -8.85
N VAL A 99 9.86 21.23 -8.14
CA VAL A 99 8.82 22.26 -7.93
C VAL A 99 8.77 22.80 -6.50
N ARG A 100 9.66 22.34 -5.62
CA ARG A 100 9.67 22.69 -4.19
C ARG A 100 9.87 24.20 -3.92
N GLY A 101 10.55 24.91 -4.82
CA GLY A 101 10.77 26.36 -4.73
C GLY A 101 9.64 27.21 -5.34
N SER A 102 8.64 26.58 -5.95
CA SER A 102 7.56 27.25 -6.67
C SER A 102 6.39 27.62 -5.73
N PRO A 103 5.46 28.49 -6.16
CA PRO A 103 4.25 28.78 -5.40
C PRO A 103 3.48 27.51 -5.02
N ARG A 104 2.84 27.49 -3.85
CA ARG A 104 2.20 26.30 -3.24
C ARG A 104 1.22 25.54 -4.15
N LEU A 105 0.64 26.21 -5.15
CA LEU A 105 -0.23 25.61 -6.16
C LEU A 105 0.51 24.64 -7.10
N VAL A 106 1.78 24.92 -7.44
CA VAL A 106 2.54 24.12 -8.42
C VAL A 106 2.86 22.72 -7.89
N PRO A 107 3.38 22.54 -6.65
CA PRO A 107 3.54 21.21 -6.05
C PRO A 107 2.22 20.43 -5.91
N LEU A 108 1.12 21.12 -5.63
CA LEU A 108 -0.20 20.50 -5.51
C LEU A 108 -0.64 19.88 -6.84
N ILE A 109 -0.51 20.63 -7.94
CA ILE A 109 -0.85 20.15 -9.29
C ILE A 109 0.07 18.99 -9.69
N SER A 110 1.38 19.10 -9.39
CA SER A 110 2.34 18.01 -9.62
C SER A 110 1.94 16.73 -8.85
N ALA A 111 1.54 16.87 -7.58
CA ALA A 111 1.10 15.74 -6.76
C ALA A 111 -0.14 15.06 -7.31
N ILE A 112 -1.14 15.83 -7.77
CA ILE A 112 -2.35 15.28 -8.40
C ILE A 112 -1.99 14.57 -9.70
N GLY A 113 -1.20 15.21 -10.57
CA GLY A 113 -0.76 14.62 -11.84
C GLY A 113 0.01 13.31 -11.63
N MET A 114 0.89 13.27 -10.63
CA MET A 114 1.63 12.07 -10.27
C MET A 114 0.72 10.96 -9.74
N SER A 115 -0.29 11.29 -8.92
CA SER A 115 -1.27 10.31 -8.44
C SER A 115 -2.03 9.69 -9.61
N ILE A 116 -2.57 10.50 -10.52
CA ILE A 116 -3.28 10.02 -11.72
C ILE A 116 -2.34 9.16 -12.58
N PHE A 117 -1.08 9.56 -12.75
CA PHE A 117 -0.11 8.79 -13.52
C PHE A 117 0.13 7.40 -12.91
N LEU A 118 0.41 7.32 -11.60
CA LEU A 118 0.66 6.05 -10.92
C LEU A 118 -0.56 5.13 -10.96
N GLN A 119 -1.74 5.70 -10.74
CA GLN A 119 -3.00 4.96 -10.79
C GLN A 119 -3.21 4.33 -12.17
N ASN A 120 -3.05 5.11 -13.24
CA ASN A 120 -3.19 4.62 -14.61
C ASN A 120 -2.07 3.63 -14.98
N TRP A 121 -0.85 3.84 -14.50
CA TRP A 121 0.27 2.92 -14.73
C TRP A 121 -0.02 1.53 -14.16
N VAL A 122 -0.53 1.47 -12.93
CA VAL A 122 -0.92 0.20 -12.30
C VAL A 122 -2.15 -0.39 -12.97
N ALA A 123 -3.14 0.44 -13.34
CA ALA A 123 -4.33 -0.03 -14.05
C ALA A 123 -4.01 -0.65 -15.42
N LEU A 124 -2.98 -0.16 -16.13
CA LEU A 124 -2.51 -0.75 -17.38
C LEU A 124 -1.78 -2.08 -17.16
N GLY A 125 -1.03 -2.21 -16.07
CA GLY A 125 -0.25 -3.42 -15.77
C GLY A 125 -1.06 -4.55 -15.13
N GLN A 126 -1.86 -4.24 -14.11
CA GLN A 126 -2.62 -5.20 -13.30
C GLN A 126 -4.10 -5.25 -13.67
N GLY A 127 -4.58 -4.30 -14.48
CA GLY A 127 -6.01 -4.12 -14.75
C GLY A 127 -6.67 -3.17 -13.74
N ALA A 128 -7.81 -2.60 -14.12
CA ALA A 128 -8.55 -1.63 -13.30
C ALA A 128 -9.49 -2.27 -12.26
N ARG A 129 -9.35 -3.58 -11.99
CA ARG A 129 -10.22 -4.32 -11.07
C ARG A 129 -9.53 -4.51 -9.74
N ASP A 130 -10.29 -4.35 -8.66
CA ASP A 130 -9.82 -4.67 -7.31
C ASP A 130 -9.46 -6.15 -7.21
N MET A 131 -8.21 -6.42 -6.82
CA MET A 131 -7.71 -7.77 -6.60
C MET A 131 -7.55 -8.04 -5.11
N ALA A 132 -8.31 -9.01 -4.61
CA ALA A 132 -8.15 -9.48 -3.23
C ALA A 132 -7.02 -10.50 -3.14
N VAL A 133 -6.19 -10.39 -2.11
CA VAL A 133 -5.21 -11.41 -1.76
C VAL A 133 -5.97 -12.67 -1.32
N PRO A 134 -5.70 -13.85 -1.91
CA PRO A 134 -6.34 -15.10 -1.50
C PRO A 134 -6.07 -15.41 -0.03
N ASN A 135 -7.03 -16.05 0.65
CA ASN A 135 -6.88 -16.46 2.05
C ASN A 135 -5.67 -17.40 2.19
N LEU A 136 -4.65 -16.93 2.89
CA LEU A 136 -3.44 -17.71 3.16
C LEU A 136 -3.64 -18.72 4.29
N VAL A 137 -4.63 -18.50 5.16
CA VAL A 137 -4.98 -19.40 6.26
C VAL A 137 -6.30 -20.11 5.92
N THR A 138 -6.25 -21.42 5.78
CA THR A 138 -7.44 -22.26 5.57
C THR A 138 -8.20 -22.40 6.89
N GLY A 139 -9.16 -21.53 7.18
CA GLY A 139 -9.98 -21.64 8.41
C GLY A 139 -10.71 -20.38 8.89
N SER A 140 -11.06 -19.44 8.02
CA SER A 140 -11.92 -18.30 8.33
C SER A 140 -13.09 -18.21 7.37
#